data_AF-A0A7S2IT98-F1
#
_entry.id   AF-A0A7S2IT98-F1
#
_cell.length_a   1.000
_cell.length_b   1.000
_cell.length_c   1.000
_cell.angle_alpha   90.00
_cell.angle_beta   90.00
_cell.angle_gamma   90.00
#
_symmetry.space_group_name_H-M   'P 1'
#
loop_
_entity.id
_entity.type
_entity.pdbx_description
1 polymer ?
#
loop_
_entity_poly.entity_id
_entity_poly.type
_entity_poly.pdbx_seq_one_letter_code
_entity_poly.pdbx_strand_id
1 'polypeptide(L)'
;ELARLLHPESEIAVGLRDLYSNVAPPFVFPSDDAEQYLAFWEEERHNWSSSKNKGLVILMDGMVLAPLLASITYFARWDEEGQEHAREHSFDRFDFSKMDSQSQSILGDIFELLGVGTMNAKGIILMSSKGTMALQRCYAYYVPISYAPLLAQMPEILFGEASWGFTDGGDAFEMEEHIDRILNVVGSGAQHRTLFKDLMRHIENIFRGEKFDKHP
;
A
#
# COMPACT_ATOMS: atom_id res chain seq x y z
N GLU A 1 0.52 -4.49 -26.46
CA GLU A 1 0.75 -5.23 -25.18
C GLU A 1 -0.23 -4.79 -24.12
N LEU A 2 -0.24 -3.52 -23.70
CA LEU A 2 -1.22 -2.98 -22.73
C LEU A 2 -2.66 -3.35 -23.05
N ALA A 3 -3.16 -3.03 -24.26
CA ALA A 3 -4.54 -3.34 -24.66
C ALA A 3 -4.87 -4.84 -24.69
N ARG A 4 -3.86 -5.72 -24.79
CA ARG A 4 -4.05 -7.18 -24.70
C ARG A 4 -4.12 -7.63 -23.25
N LEU A 5 -3.19 -7.17 -22.42
CA LEU A 5 -3.12 -7.54 -20.99
C LEU A 5 -4.32 -7.01 -20.21
N LEU A 6 -4.75 -5.78 -20.52
CA LEU A 6 -5.86 -5.09 -19.85
C LEU A 6 -7.13 -5.05 -20.72
N HIS A 7 -7.28 -6.00 -21.66
CA HIS A 7 -8.57 -6.17 -22.33
C HIS A 7 -9.62 -6.56 -21.27
N PRO A 8 -10.84 -6.03 -21.27
CA PRO A 8 -11.83 -6.30 -20.21
C PRO A 8 -12.16 -7.78 -19.99
N GLU A 9 -11.91 -8.63 -21.00
CA GLU A 9 -12.15 -10.08 -20.93
C GLU A 9 -10.85 -10.90 -20.75
N SER A 10 -9.69 -10.26 -20.59
CA SER A 10 -8.47 -11.00 -20.28
C SER A 10 -8.51 -11.52 -18.84
N GLU A 11 -7.95 -12.71 -18.63
CA GLU A 11 -7.83 -13.34 -17.30
C GLU A 11 -7.17 -12.38 -16.30
N ILE A 12 -6.09 -11.70 -16.71
CA ILE A 12 -5.39 -10.69 -15.91
C ILE A 12 -6.31 -9.53 -15.51
N ALA A 13 -7.09 -8.97 -16.43
CA ALA A 13 -7.96 -7.83 -16.12
C ALA A 13 -9.17 -8.25 -15.28
N VAL A 14 -9.66 -9.48 -15.44
CA VAL A 14 -10.71 -10.06 -14.60
C VAL A 14 -10.16 -10.27 -13.19
N GLY A 15 -9.02 -10.94 -13.03
CA GLY A 15 -8.43 -11.22 -11.72
C GLY A 15 -7.98 -9.95 -10.98
N LEU A 16 -7.40 -8.96 -11.68
CA LEU A 16 -7.09 -7.67 -11.05
C LEU A 16 -8.35 -6.94 -10.57
N ARG A 17 -9.45 -6.96 -11.33
CA ARG A 17 -10.71 -6.38 -10.86
C ARG A 17 -11.24 -7.13 -9.65
N ASP A 18 -11.18 -8.46 -9.68
CA ASP A 18 -11.61 -9.30 -8.56
C ASP A 18 -10.84 -8.98 -7.28
N LEU A 19 -9.51 -8.90 -7.35
CA LEU A 19 -8.67 -8.49 -6.21
C LEU A 19 -9.05 -7.11 -5.68
N TYR A 20 -9.20 -6.10 -6.53
CA TYR A 20 -9.51 -4.74 -6.10
C TYR A 20 -10.97 -4.55 -5.65
N SER A 21 -11.89 -5.45 -6.04
CA SER A 21 -13.29 -5.40 -5.63
C SER A 21 -13.58 -6.21 -4.37
N ASN A 22 -12.89 -7.33 -4.18
CA ASN A 22 -13.19 -8.29 -3.12
C ASN A 22 -12.11 -8.36 -2.03
N VAL A 23 -10.90 -7.87 -2.30
CA VAL A 23 -9.74 -8.01 -1.42
C VAL A 23 -9.12 -6.63 -1.15
N ALA A 24 -9.74 -5.88 -0.23
CA ALA A 24 -9.36 -4.51 0.07
C ALA A 24 -8.13 -4.43 0.98
N PRO A 25 -7.00 -3.85 0.53
CA PRO A 25 -5.88 -3.53 1.43
C PRO A 25 -6.23 -2.35 2.37
N PRO A 26 -5.64 -2.30 3.58
CA PRO A 26 -4.62 -3.24 4.08
C PRO A 26 -5.26 -4.51 4.68
N PHE A 27 -4.63 -5.66 4.44
CA PHE A 27 -5.03 -6.96 5.01
C PHE A 27 -3.91 -7.58 5.85
N VAL A 28 -4.26 -8.43 6.82
CA VAL A 28 -3.28 -9.04 7.74
C VAL A 28 -2.60 -10.27 7.12
N PHE A 29 -1.45 -10.66 7.67
CA PHE A 29 -0.76 -11.90 7.29
C PHE A 29 -0.66 -12.83 8.51
N PRO A 30 -0.99 -14.14 8.37
CA PRO A 30 -1.69 -14.76 7.24
C PRO A 30 -3.18 -14.35 7.18
N SER A 31 -3.77 -14.37 5.97
CA SER A 31 -5.22 -14.26 5.72
C SER A 31 -5.56 -14.80 4.33
N ASP A 32 -6.83 -15.15 4.10
CA ASP A 32 -7.35 -15.56 2.79
C ASP A 32 -7.12 -14.46 1.73
N ASP A 33 -7.18 -13.19 2.14
CA ASP A 33 -6.90 -12.02 1.30
C ASP A 33 -5.44 -11.98 0.83
N ALA A 34 -4.50 -12.21 1.75
CA ALA A 34 -3.08 -12.30 1.41
C ALA A 34 -2.79 -13.47 0.47
N GLU A 35 -3.42 -14.63 0.72
CA GLU A 35 -3.28 -15.82 -0.11
C GLU A 35 -3.78 -15.59 -1.54
N GLN A 36 -4.90 -14.88 -1.72
CA GLN A 36 -5.41 -14.52 -3.06
C GLN A 36 -4.44 -13.65 -3.86
N TYR A 37 -3.84 -12.62 -3.24
CA TYR A 37 -2.82 -11.80 -3.92
C TYR A 37 -1.58 -12.61 -4.31
N LEU A 38 -1.12 -13.50 -3.42
CA LEU A 38 0.05 -14.34 -3.67
C LEU A 38 -0.23 -15.38 -4.76
N ALA A 39 -1.41 -16.01 -4.75
CA ALA A 39 -1.82 -16.94 -5.79
C ALA A 39 -1.92 -16.24 -7.16
N PHE A 40 -2.58 -15.08 -7.23
CA PHE A 40 -2.67 -14.30 -8.46
C PHE A 40 -1.29 -13.90 -8.99
N TRP A 41 -0.37 -13.48 -8.10
CA TRP A 41 1.00 -13.17 -8.49
C TRP A 41 1.71 -14.38 -9.11
N GLU A 42 1.67 -15.53 -8.45
CA GLU A 42 2.33 -16.74 -8.92
C GLU A 42 1.76 -17.23 -10.26
N GLU A 43 0.43 -17.20 -10.39
CA GLU A 43 -0.26 -17.63 -11.60
C GLU A 43 -0.01 -16.68 -12.77
N GLU A 44 -0.13 -15.36 -12.57
CA GLU A 44 -0.27 -14.43 -13.69
C GLU A 44 1.00 -13.66 -14.05
N ARG A 45 1.96 -13.50 -13.12
CA ARG A 45 3.09 -12.59 -13.33
C ARG A 45 3.91 -12.92 -14.59
N HIS A 46 4.04 -14.20 -14.92
CA HIS A 46 4.76 -14.64 -16.12
C HIS A 46 4.17 -14.05 -17.42
N ASN A 47 2.87 -13.73 -17.44
CA ASN A 47 2.16 -13.19 -18.60
C ASN A 47 2.54 -11.74 -18.96
N TRP A 48 2.98 -10.93 -17.99
CA TRP A 48 3.44 -9.55 -18.25
C TRP A 48 4.94 -9.34 -17.98
N SER A 49 5.58 -10.15 -17.16
CA SER A 49 7.02 -9.98 -16.82
C SER A 49 7.97 -10.03 -18.02
N SER A 50 7.57 -10.69 -19.10
CA SER A 50 8.32 -10.77 -20.36
C SER A 50 8.01 -9.63 -21.35
N SER A 51 7.16 -8.67 -20.97
CA SER A 51 6.81 -7.51 -21.82
C SER A 51 8.07 -6.73 -22.22
N LYS A 52 8.09 -6.29 -23.49
CA LYS A 52 9.18 -5.45 -24.01
C LYS A 52 9.19 -4.06 -23.37
N ASN A 53 8.04 -3.62 -22.84
CA ASN A 53 7.90 -2.32 -22.20
C ASN A 53 8.10 -2.45 -20.68
N LYS A 54 9.27 -2.03 -20.19
CA LYS A 54 9.59 -2.04 -18.76
C LYS A 54 8.62 -1.22 -17.91
N GLY A 55 8.10 -0.12 -18.44
CA GLY A 55 7.11 0.70 -17.74
C GLY A 55 5.78 -0.05 -17.54
N LEU A 56 5.40 -0.88 -18.52
CA LEU A 56 4.24 -1.75 -18.40
C LEU A 56 4.47 -2.85 -17.34
N VAL A 57 5.65 -3.47 -17.32
CA VAL A 57 6.01 -4.44 -16.27
C VAL A 57 5.90 -3.80 -14.88
N ILE A 58 6.47 -2.60 -14.70
CA ILE A 58 6.43 -1.87 -13.42
C ILE A 58 4.99 -1.53 -13.03
N LEU A 59 4.17 -1.09 -13.99
CA LEU A 59 2.76 -0.78 -13.75
C LEU A 59 2.00 -2.02 -13.27
N MET A 60 2.14 -3.15 -13.99
CA MET A 60 1.46 -4.40 -13.66
C MET A 60 1.97 -5.00 -12.34
N ASP A 61 3.28 -4.96 -12.10
CA ASP A 61 3.86 -5.38 -10.82
C ASP A 61 3.30 -4.51 -9.68
N GLY A 62 3.19 -3.20 -9.90
CA GLY A 62 2.64 -2.26 -8.92
C GLY A 62 1.18 -2.53 -8.52
N MET A 63 0.35 -3.05 -9.43
CA MET A 63 -1.05 -3.39 -9.14
C MET A 63 -1.18 -4.53 -8.12
N VAL A 64 -0.18 -5.40 -8.00
CA VAL A 64 -0.23 -6.53 -7.05
C VAL A 64 0.68 -6.25 -5.84
N LEU A 65 1.89 -5.74 -6.10
CA LEU A 65 2.89 -5.52 -5.05
C LEU A 65 2.57 -4.32 -4.16
N ALA A 66 1.91 -3.27 -4.66
CA ALA A 66 1.62 -2.11 -3.82
C ALA A 66 0.64 -2.47 -2.69
N PRO A 67 -0.50 -3.14 -2.94
CA PRO A 67 -1.36 -3.68 -1.87
C PRO A 67 -0.62 -4.60 -0.90
N LEU A 68 0.12 -5.60 -1.40
CA LEU A 68 0.88 -6.54 -0.56
C LEU A 68 1.87 -5.84 0.37
N LEU A 69 2.73 -4.98 -0.18
CA LEU A 69 3.74 -4.27 0.61
C LEU A 69 3.11 -3.26 1.56
N ALA A 70 2.05 -2.57 1.12
CA ALA A 70 1.32 -1.64 1.97
C ALA A 70 0.71 -2.35 3.17
N SER A 71 0.03 -3.49 2.96
CA SER A 71 -0.51 -4.35 4.02
C SER A 71 0.56 -4.76 5.03
N ILE A 72 1.70 -5.27 4.57
CA ILE A 72 2.83 -5.66 5.44
C ILE A 72 3.35 -4.47 6.25
N THR A 73 3.61 -3.34 5.61
CA THR A 73 4.17 -2.16 6.30
C THR A 73 3.16 -1.42 7.15
N TYR A 74 1.87 -1.54 6.83
CA TYR A 74 0.77 -0.96 7.58
C TYR A 74 0.68 -1.65 8.93
N PHE A 75 0.49 -2.97 8.96
CA PHE A 75 0.35 -3.72 10.21
C PHE A 75 1.63 -3.84 11.02
N ALA A 76 2.79 -3.57 10.41
CA ALA A 76 4.04 -3.40 11.16
C ALA A 76 4.03 -2.15 12.05
N ARG A 77 3.18 -1.15 11.78
CA ARG A 77 3.20 0.15 12.45
C ARG A 77 1.87 0.59 13.02
N TRP A 78 0.75 0.18 12.44
CA TRP A 78 -0.60 0.53 12.84
C TRP A 78 -1.46 -0.71 13.10
N ASP A 79 -2.52 -0.55 13.88
CA ASP A 79 -3.61 -1.51 14.00
C ASP A 79 -4.75 -1.21 13.01
N GLU A 80 -5.83 -1.99 13.09
CA GLU A 80 -7.00 -1.87 12.20
C GLU A 80 -7.68 -0.49 12.34
N GLU A 81 -7.62 0.12 13.52
CA GLU A 81 -8.15 1.45 13.80
C GLU A 81 -7.19 2.60 13.46
N GLY A 82 -6.02 2.29 12.88
CA GLY A 82 -5.02 3.27 12.48
C GLY A 82 -4.24 3.88 13.64
N GLN A 83 -4.26 3.24 14.82
CA GLN A 83 -3.45 3.63 15.96
C GLN A 83 -2.02 3.10 15.80
N GLU A 84 -1.05 3.98 16.00
CA GLU A 84 0.37 3.61 15.87
C GLU A 84 0.82 2.77 17.06
N HIS A 85 1.40 1.60 16.78
CA HIS A 85 2.01 0.76 17.82
C HIS A 85 3.14 1.55 18.51
N ALA A 86 3.18 1.58 19.85
CA ALA A 86 4.11 2.41 20.63
C ALA A 86 5.60 2.01 20.58
N ARG A 87 5.98 0.99 19.78
CA ARG A 87 7.35 0.46 19.71
C ARG A 87 8.15 1.11 18.58
N GLU A 88 9.46 1.18 18.75
CA GLU A 88 10.37 1.56 17.68
C GLU A 88 10.37 0.45 16.62
N HIS A 89 9.73 0.71 15.47
CA HIS A 89 9.54 -0.31 14.42
C HIS A 89 10.75 -0.38 13.52
N SER A 90 11.59 -1.39 13.76
CA SER A 90 12.63 -1.76 12.81
C SER A 90 11.98 -2.57 11.68
N PHE A 91 11.99 -2.00 10.47
CA PHE A 91 11.65 -2.71 9.23
C PHE A 91 12.82 -3.62 8.79
N ASP A 92 13.49 -4.25 9.75
CA ASP A 92 14.65 -5.14 9.54
C ASP A 92 14.23 -6.61 9.45
N ARG A 93 13.05 -6.95 9.98
CA ARG A 93 12.55 -8.31 10.06
C ARG A 93 11.03 -8.39 10.01
N PHE A 94 10.51 -9.39 9.30
CA PHE A 94 9.10 -9.79 9.34
C PHE A 94 8.95 -11.28 9.60
N ASP A 95 7.95 -11.66 10.40
CA ASP A 95 7.68 -13.05 10.76
C ASP A 95 6.41 -13.55 10.08
N PHE A 96 6.59 -14.46 9.13
CA PHE A 96 5.54 -15.10 8.35
C PHE A 96 5.49 -16.62 8.63
N SER A 97 6.05 -17.07 9.75
CA SER A 97 6.12 -18.49 10.12
C SER A 97 4.76 -19.18 10.24
N LYS A 98 3.68 -18.41 10.35
CA LYS A 98 2.29 -18.90 10.41
C LYS A 98 1.64 -19.11 9.04
N MET A 99 2.23 -18.61 7.96
CA MET A 99 1.76 -18.88 6.59
C MET A 99 2.11 -20.30 6.17
N ASP A 100 1.37 -20.86 5.22
CA ASP A 100 1.74 -22.13 4.60
C ASP A 100 3.03 -22.02 3.78
N SER A 101 3.65 -23.16 3.47
CA SER A 101 4.93 -23.20 2.78
C SER A 101 4.90 -22.63 1.35
N GLN A 102 3.77 -22.73 0.65
CA GLN A 102 3.63 -22.19 -0.70
C GLN A 102 3.59 -20.67 -0.65
N SER A 103 2.74 -20.09 0.21
CA SER A 103 2.67 -18.63 0.39
C SER A 103 3.98 -18.04 0.90
N GLN A 104 4.68 -18.75 1.80
CA GLN A 104 6.04 -18.39 2.22
C GLN A 104 7.01 -18.35 1.03
N SER A 105 7.01 -19.38 0.17
CA SER A 105 7.88 -19.42 -1.01
C SER A 105 7.61 -18.24 -1.95
N ILE A 106 6.35 -17.99 -2.31
CA ILE A 106 5.97 -16.90 -3.23
C ILE A 106 6.39 -15.54 -2.65
N LEU A 107 6.11 -15.31 -1.36
CA LEU A 107 6.49 -14.06 -0.70
C LEU A 107 8.01 -13.90 -0.60
N GLY A 108 8.74 -15.00 -0.37
CA GLY A 108 10.20 -15.03 -0.42
C GLY A 108 10.73 -14.59 -1.78
N ASP A 109 10.22 -15.18 -2.86
CA ASP A 109 10.60 -14.86 -4.24
C ASP A 109 10.29 -13.40 -4.60
N ILE A 110 9.17 -12.84 -4.11
CA ILE A 110 8.84 -11.41 -4.27
C ILE A 110 9.91 -10.52 -3.62
N PHE A 111 10.30 -10.82 -2.37
CA PHE A 111 11.28 -10.00 -1.65
C PHE A 111 12.68 -10.10 -2.25
N GLU A 112 13.05 -11.27 -2.77
CA GLU A 112 14.29 -11.49 -3.51
C GLU A 112 14.30 -10.78 -4.86
N LEU A 113 13.19 -10.87 -5.62
CA LEU A 113 13.00 -10.17 -6.88
C LEU A 113 13.15 -8.65 -6.72
N LEU A 114 12.57 -8.09 -5.66
CA LEU A 114 12.68 -6.68 -5.32
C LEU A 114 14.08 -6.30 -4.78
N GLY A 115 14.90 -7.29 -4.42
CA GLY A 115 16.22 -7.10 -3.83
C GLY A 115 16.15 -6.39 -2.47
N VAL A 116 15.08 -6.62 -1.70
CA VAL A 116 14.84 -5.93 -0.43
C VAL A 116 15.13 -6.84 0.77
N GLY A 117 14.96 -8.15 0.65
CA GLY A 117 15.24 -9.10 1.72
C GLY A 117 15.22 -10.55 1.21
N THR A 118 15.47 -11.48 2.12
CA THR A 118 15.45 -12.93 1.84
C THR A 118 14.66 -13.66 2.90
N MET A 119 13.86 -14.65 2.51
CA MET A 119 13.17 -15.52 3.46
C MET A 119 14.07 -16.68 3.91
N ASN A 120 14.08 -16.96 5.22
CA ASN A 120 14.75 -18.14 5.74
C ASN A 120 13.78 -19.34 5.89
N ALA A 121 14.33 -20.52 6.15
CA ALA A 121 13.55 -21.76 6.30
C ALA A 121 12.55 -21.78 7.49
N LYS A 122 12.51 -20.74 8.31
CA LYS A 122 11.54 -20.58 9.41
C LYS A 122 10.40 -19.62 9.04
N GLY A 123 10.28 -19.20 7.78
CA GLY A 123 9.27 -18.24 7.34
C GLY A 123 9.54 -16.81 7.82
N ILE A 124 10.80 -16.47 8.13
CA ILE A 124 11.17 -15.11 8.56
C ILE A 124 11.90 -14.42 7.42
N ILE A 125 11.44 -13.23 7.05
CA ILE A 125 12.15 -12.36 6.10
C ILE A 125 13.15 -11.51 6.87
N LEU A 126 14.41 -11.58 6.46
CA LEU A 126 15.48 -10.71 6.91
C LEU A 126 15.73 -9.65 5.83
N MET A 127 15.60 -8.38 6.22
CA MET A 127 15.72 -7.26 5.30
C MET A 127 17.18 -6.85 5.11
N SER A 128 17.52 -6.49 3.88
CA SER A 128 18.75 -5.75 3.60
C SER A 128 18.64 -4.32 4.11
N SER A 129 19.77 -3.64 4.36
CA SER A 129 19.74 -2.23 4.77
C SER A 129 19.03 -1.32 3.75
N LYS A 130 19.19 -1.61 2.45
CA LYS A 130 18.47 -0.91 1.38
C LYS A 130 16.97 -1.21 1.43
N GLY A 131 16.60 -2.46 1.67
CA GLY A 131 15.21 -2.89 1.81
C GLY A 131 14.50 -2.25 3.00
N THR A 132 15.16 -2.19 4.16
CA THR A 132 14.65 -1.47 5.34
C THR A 132 14.37 0.00 5.02
N MET A 133 15.30 0.70 4.37
CA MET A 133 15.09 2.09 3.94
C MET A 133 13.98 2.24 2.89
N ALA A 134 13.80 1.25 2.01
CA ALA A 134 12.76 1.27 0.98
C ALA A 134 11.37 1.06 1.60
N LEU A 135 11.19 0.05 2.45
CA LEU A 135 9.91 -0.24 3.11
C LEU A 135 9.47 0.87 4.06
N GLN A 136 10.41 1.57 4.69
CA GLN A 136 10.10 2.79 5.45
C GLN A 136 9.40 3.86 4.62
N ARG A 137 9.44 3.80 3.28
CA ARG A 137 8.77 4.74 2.36
C ARG A 137 7.52 4.15 1.72
N CYS A 138 7.16 2.89 1.98
CA CYS A 138 5.96 2.26 1.42
C CYS A 138 4.66 2.96 1.86
N TYR A 139 4.68 3.76 2.94
CA TYR A 139 3.58 4.67 3.27
C TYR A 139 3.20 5.63 2.13
N ALA A 140 4.09 5.85 1.16
CA ALA A 140 3.79 6.63 -0.03
C ALA A 140 2.66 6.01 -0.88
N TYR A 141 2.44 4.69 -0.77
CA TYR A 141 1.38 3.98 -1.48
C TYR A 141 0.04 4.00 -0.76
N TYR A 142 -0.02 4.37 0.53
CA TYR A 142 -1.24 4.27 1.32
C TYR A 142 -2.33 5.19 0.79
N VAL A 143 -1.98 6.43 0.43
CA VAL A 143 -2.94 7.39 -0.14
C VAL A 143 -3.47 6.90 -1.50
N PRO A 144 -2.63 6.53 -2.50
CA PRO A 144 -3.13 5.95 -3.74
C PRO A 144 -4.02 4.71 -3.53
N ILE A 145 -3.61 3.79 -2.65
CA ILE A 145 -4.34 2.56 -2.39
C ILE A 145 -5.68 2.82 -1.68
N SER A 146 -5.76 3.84 -0.82
CA SER A 146 -7.03 4.20 -0.16
C SER A 146 -8.16 4.55 -1.13
N TYR A 147 -7.83 4.91 -2.39
CA TYR A 147 -8.82 5.18 -3.44
C TYR A 147 -9.18 3.95 -4.27
N ALA A 148 -8.77 2.73 -3.86
CA ALA A 148 -9.22 1.50 -4.51
C ALA A 148 -10.75 1.43 -4.71
N PRO A 149 -11.61 1.83 -3.74
CA PRO A 149 -13.06 1.84 -3.93
C PRO A 149 -13.50 2.78 -5.06
N LEU A 150 -12.98 4.00 -5.12
CA LEU A 150 -13.23 4.94 -6.22
C LEU A 150 -12.75 4.37 -7.57
N LEU A 151 -11.55 3.80 -7.61
CA LEU A 151 -10.95 3.28 -8.84
C LEU A 151 -11.72 2.07 -9.40
N ALA A 152 -12.31 1.24 -8.52
CA ALA A 152 -13.16 0.14 -8.92
C ALA A 152 -14.43 0.62 -9.66
N GLN A 153 -14.91 1.82 -9.35
CA GLN A 153 -16.08 2.44 -9.98
C GLN A 153 -15.77 3.32 -11.19
N MET A 154 -14.53 3.32 -11.69
CA MET A 154 -14.13 4.13 -12.84
C MET A 154 -15.04 4.00 -14.07
N PRO A 155 -15.57 2.82 -14.44
CA PRO A 155 -16.53 2.72 -15.54
C PRO A 155 -17.81 3.53 -15.30
N GLU A 156 -18.36 3.47 -14.09
CA GLU A 156 -19.57 4.23 -13.72
C GLU A 156 -19.28 5.73 -13.66
N ILE A 157 -18.13 6.13 -13.10
CA ILE A 157 -17.71 7.54 -13.05
C ILE A 157 -17.53 8.14 -14.46
N LEU A 158 -17.01 7.36 -15.41
CA LEU A 158 -16.71 7.85 -16.76
C LEU A 158 -17.91 7.78 -17.71
N PHE A 159 -18.78 6.80 -17.56
CA PHE A 159 -19.81 6.47 -18.54
C PHE A 159 -21.24 6.39 -17.98
N GLY A 160 -21.40 6.48 -16.65
CA GLY A 160 -22.68 6.44 -15.94
C GLY A 160 -22.90 7.69 -15.08
N GLU A 161 -23.45 7.51 -13.88
CA GLU A 161 -23.74 8.58 -12.91
C GLU A 161 -22.64 8.70 -11.85
N ALA A 162 -21.87 9.78 -11.92
CA ALA A 162 -20.71 10.00 -11.06
C ALA A 162 -21.04 10.34 -9.59
N SER A 163 -22.32 10.33 -9.18
CA SER A 163 -22.74 10.71 -7.83
C SER A 163 -22.54 9.61 -6.78
N TRP A 164 -22.16 8.39 -7.18
CA TRP A 164 -21.94 7.27 -6.27
C TRP A 164 -20.79 7.55 -5.28
N GLY A 165 -21.00 7.26 -3.99
CA GLY A 165 -19.98 7.43 -2.94
C GLY A 165 -19.63 8.87 -2.56
N PHE A 166 -20.31 9.86 -3.16
CA PHE A 166 -20.18 11.30 -2.89
C PHE A 166 -21.50 11.88 -2.34
N THR A 167 -22.20 11.16 -1.47
CA THR A 167 -23.52 11.57 -0.98
C THR A 167 -23.43 12.87 -0.16
N ASP A 168 -24.10 13.91 -0.67
CA ASP A 168 -24.40 15.13 0.06
C ASP A 168 -25.68 14.92 0.90
N GLY A 169 -25.54 14.75 2.21
CA GLY A 169 -26.54 15.31 3.14
C GLY A 169 -27.00 14.45 4.31
N GLY A 170 -26.54 14.86 5.50
CA GLY A 170 -27.39 14.91 6.70
C GLY A 170 -26.88 14.14 7.91
N ASP A 171 -26.11 14.84 8.75
CA ASP A 171 -25.69 14.46 10.10
C ASP A 171 -24.64 13.33 10.26
N ALA A 172 -23.49 13.75 10.80
CA ALA A 172 -22.50 12.98 11.56
C ALA A 172 -22.05 11.61 11.01
N PHE A 173 -20.83 11.58 10.45
CA PHE A 173 -20.05 10.35 10.20
C PHE A 173 -20.63 9.38 9.15
N GLU A 174 -21.31 9.87 8.11
CA GLU A 174 -21.56 9.03 6.93
C GLU A 174 -20.23 8.67 6.27
N MET A 175 -19.91 7.37 6.24
CA MET A 175 -18.65 6.82 5.77
C MET A 175 -18.44 7.19 4.29
N GLU A 176 -17.31 7.83 3.97
CA GLU A 176 -16.94 8.12 2.58
C GLU A 176 -16.71 6.79 1.84
N GLU A 177 -17.70 6.30 1.10
CA GLU A 177 -17.61 4.97 0.44
C GLU A 177 -16.57 4.93 -0.69
N HIS A 178 -16.20 6.08 -1.24
CA HIS A 178 -15.23 6.19 -2.33
C HIS A 178 -13.77 6.03 -1.84
N ILE A 179 -13.52 5.97 -0.54
CA ILE A 179 -12.17 5.98 0.02
C ILE A 179 -12.08 5.22 1.35
N ASP A 180 -11.00 4.45 1.54
CA ASP A 180 -10.60 4.01 2.87
C ASP A 180 -10.06 5.21 3.66
N ARG A 181 -10.92 5.83 4.46
CA ARG A 181 -10.57 7.03 5.24
C ARG A 181 -9.46 6.78 6.25
N ILE A 182 -9.40 5.60 6.87
CA ILE A 182 -8.38 5.28 7.88
C ILE A 182 -7.02 5.20 7.19
N LEU A 183 -6.91 4.40 6.13
CA LEU A 183 -5.67 4.28 5.36
C LEU A 183 -5.22 5.62 4.78
N ASN A 184 -6.17 6.43 4.29
CA ASN A 184 -5.88 7.75 3.76
C ASN A 184 -5.30 8.70 4.82
N VAL A 185 -5.93 8.78 6.00
CA VAL A 185 -5.48 9.66 7.10
C VAL A 185 -4.10 9.22 7.61
N VAL A 186 -3.88 7.92 7.80
CA VAL A 186 -2.59 7.39 8.23
C VAL A 186 -1.50 7.66 7.18
N GLY A 187 -1.79 7.39 5.91
CA GLY A 187 -0.88 7.61 4.79
C GLY A 187 -0.50 9.08 4.61
N SER A 188 -1.51 9.96 4.53
CA SER A 188 -1.30 11.40 4.36
C SER A 188 -0.62 12.01 5.59
N GLY A 189 -0.98 11.60 6.80
CA GLY A 189 -0.29 11.99 8.04
C GLY A 189 1.19 11.61 8.03
N ALA A 190 1.53 10.40 7.54
CA ALA A 190 2.92 9.98 7.37
C ALA A 190 3.68 10.85 6.36
N GLN A 191 3.06 11.22 5.25
CA GLN A 191 3.65 12.11 4.24
C GLN A 191 3.83 13.55 4.78
N HIS A 192 2.79 14.11 5.40
CA HIS A 192 2.80 15.47 5.94
C HIS A 192 3.82 15.67 7.05
N ARG A 193 4.13 14.65 7.86
CA ARG A 193 5.20 14.72 8.88
C ARG A 193 6.56 15.14 8.28
N THR A 194 6.85 14.78 7.04
CA THR A 194 8.09 15.21 6.37
C THR A 194 8.05 16.72 6.10
N LEU A 195 6.92 17.23 5.59
CA LEU A 195 6.71 18.66 5.36
C LEU A 195 6.73 19.46 6.66
N PHE A 196 6.13 18.92 7.74
CA PHE A 196 6.16 19.56 9.05
C PHE A 196 7.57 19.66 9.62
N LYS A 197 8.42 18.64 9.44
CA LYS A 197 9.84 18.74 9.86
C LYS A 197 10.57 19.89 9.16
N ASP A 198 10.32 20.09 7.88
CA ASP A 198 10.90 21.21 7.14
C ASP A 198 10.32 22.55 7.58
N LEU A 199 9.00 22.64 7.78
CA LEU A 199 8.35 23.83 8.33
C LEU A 199 8.92 24.20 9.71
N MET A 200 9.10 23.22 10.60
CA MET A 200 9.68 23.45 11.93
C MET A 200 11.09 24.02 11.84
N ARG A 201 11.91 23.58 10.88
CA ARG A 201 13.23 24.16 10.63
C ARG A 201 13.15 25.64 10.23
N HIS A 202 12.12 26.05 9.49
CA HIS A 202 11.89 27.45 9.15
C HIS A 202 11.41 28.27 10.35
N ILE A 203 10.47 27.72 11.14
CA ILE A 203 9.98 28.36 12.39
C ILE A 203 11.14 28.59 13.35
N GLU A 204 11.99 27.58 13.57
CA GLU A 204 13.19 27.70 14.41
C GLU A 204 14.10 28.84 13.98
N ASN A 205 14.21 29.13 12.68
CA ASN A 205 15.02 30.23 12.18
C ASN A 205 14.39 31.60 12.41
N ILE A 206 13.07 31.73 12.27
CA ILE A 206 12.33 32.99 12.53
C ILE A 206 12.49 33.39 13.99
N PHE A 207 12.28 32.43 14.89
CA PHE A 207 12.29 32.65 16.33
C PHE A 207 13.70 32.58 16.95
N ARG A 208 14.74 32.39 16.13
CA ARG A 208 16.13 32.29 16.60
C ARG A 208 16.61 33.65 17.10
N GLY A 209 16.79 33.77 18.42
CA GLY A 209 17.35 34.97 19.04
C GLY A 209 16.33 36.06 19.35
N GLU A 210 15.03 35.78 19.22
CA GLU A 210 14.00 36.64 19.80
C GLU A 210 14.13 36.61 21.33
N LYS A 211 14.13 37.80 21.95
CA LYS A 211 14.00 37.94 23.40
C LYS A 211 12.51 37.89 23.71
N PHE A 212 11.96 36.68 23.82
CA PHE A 212 10.55 36.46 24.16
C PHE A 212 10.11 37.25 25.40
N ASP A 213 11.02 37.47 26.35
CA ASP A 213 10.85 38.28 27.56
C ASP A 213 10.58 39.79 27.30
N LYS A 214 10.65 40.24 26.05
CA LYS A 214 10.37 41.62 25.61
C LYS A 214 9.11 41.77 24.75
N HIS A 215 8.40 40.69 24.48
CA HIS A 215 7.10 40.77 23.81
C HIS A 215 6.03 41.14 24.86
N PRO A 216 5.11 42.06 24.53
CA PRO A 216 4.12 42.59 25.47
C PRO A 216 3.11 41.56 25.98
#